data_AF-A0A532E6I6-F1
#
_entry.id   AF-A0A532E6I6-F1
#
_cell.length_a   1.000
_cell.length_b   1.000
_cell.length_c   1.000
_cell.angle_alpha   90.00
_cell.angle_beta   90.00
_cell.angle_gamma   90.00
#
_symmetry.space_group_name_H-M   'P 1'
#
loop_
_entity.id
_entity.type
_entity.pdbx_description
1 polymer ?
#
loop_
_entity_poly.entity_id
_entity_poly.type
_entity_poly.pdbx_seq_one_letter_code
_entity_poly.pdbx_strand_id
1 'polypeptide(L)'
;MSIDPSPSSASSESSSLVRTLHYAVVAVLVFGGLYYFVTKPPSLNPMADKQAAEALAMVQTHQAIGFPTILQAMNEHVRSMKDRGQGVRLGEWRVKQVEGDLYEIRLQLRDQSVNGQWFEREFIWHAHLGKKKVNAASVPADGVTPMAPESDRPQTPAPPLPGAPPMPPMSGPPGV
;
A
#
# COMPACT_ATOMS: atom_id res chain seq x y z
N MET A 1 -10.91 68.64 60.70
CA MET A 1 -11.26 67.21 60.78
C MET A 1 -12.13 66.88 59.58
N SER A 2 -11.63 66.06 58.66
CA SER A 2 -12.37 65.08 57.86
C SER A 2 -11.36 64.30 57.02
N ILE A 3 -11.45 62.98 57.09
CA ILE A 3 -10.52 61.97 56.56
C ILE A 3 -11.00 61.56 55.17
N ASP A 4 -10.10 61.51 54.20
CA ASP A 4 -10.29 60.90 52.89
C ASP A 4 -10.31 59.36 53.00
N PRO A 5 -11.30 58.63 52.44
CA PRO A 5 -11.17 57.19 52.23
C PRO A 5 -10.40 56.92 50.93
N SER A 6 -9.26 56.23 51.06
CA SER A 6 -8.45 55.73 49.94
C SER A 6 -9.24 54.76 49.04
N PRO A 7 -9.08 54.81 47.69
CA PRO A 7 -9.54 53.73 46.83
C PRO A 7 -8.56 52.55 46.88
N SER A 8 -9.11 51.37 47.17
CA SER A 8 -8.41 50.10 47.29
C SER A 8 -7.78 49.63 45.97
N SER A 9 -6.52 49.21 46.07
CA SER A 9 -5.74 48.53 45.05
C SER A 9 -6.33 47.15 44.72
N ALA A 10 -7.10 47.02 43.64
CA ALA A 10 -7.61 45.74 43.18
C ALA A 10 -7.68 45.68 41.64
N SER A 11 -6.53 45.64 40.96
CA SER A 11 -6.50 45.44 39.50
C SER A 11 -5.18 44.89 38.93
N SER A 12 -4.28 44.35 39.77
CA SER A 12 -3.00 43.77 39.30
C SER A 12 -2.94 42.23 39.28
N GLU A 13 -3.88 41.52 39.92
CA GLU A 13 -3.80 40.05 40.06
C GLU A 13 -4.40 39.28 38.88
N SER A 14 -5.34 39.86 38.12
CA SER A 14 -5.96 39.16 36.98
C SER A 14 -5.04 39.05 35.77
N SER A 15 -4.20 40.06 35.54
CA SER A 15 -3.29 40.13 34.39
C SER A 15 -2.15 39.11 34.47
N SER A 16 -1.59 38.88 35.65
CA SER A 16 -0.52 37.90 35.87
C SER A 16 -1.02 36.45 35.75
N LEU A 17 -2.25 36.19 36.19
CA LEU A 17 -2.88 34.88 36.10
C LEU A 17 -3.20 34.50 34.65
N VAL A 18 -3.72 35.44 33.86
CA VAL A 18 -3.95 35.25 32.42
C VAL A 18 -2.64 34.97 31.68
N ARG A 19 -1.57 35.70 32.01
CA ARG A 19 -0.25 35.50 31.39
C ARG A 19 0.32 34.11 31.71
N THR A 20 0.21 33.68 32.96
CA THR A 20 0.64 32.35 33.41
C THR A 20 -0.14 31.25 32.68
N LEU A 21 -1.46 31.39 32.57
CA LEU A 21 -2.30 30.44 31.86
C LEU A 21 -1.96 30.37 30.37
N HIS A 22 -1.68 31.52 29.74
CA HIS A 22 -1.28 31.58 28.34
C HIS A 22 0.03 30.82 28.10
N TYR A 23 1.06 31.04 28.92
CA TYR A 23 2.32 30.30 28.80
C TYR A 23 2.16 28.81 29.09
N ALA A 24 1.30 28.43 30.04
CA ALA A 24 1.01 27.03 30.31
C ALA A 24 0.36 26.35 29.10
N VAL A 25 -0.62 26.99 28.46
CA VAL A 25 -1.28 26.47 27.24
C VAL A 25 -0.29 26.38 26.08
N VAL A 26 0.52 27.41 25.86
CA VAL A 26 1.55 27.39 24.81
C VAL A 26 2.56 26.27 25.07
N ALA A 27 3.01 26.08 26.32
CA ALA A 27 3.90 24.99 26.68
C ALA A 27 3.25 23.64 26.39
N VAL A 28 1.99 23.43 26.78
CA VAL A 28 1.26 22.18 26.48
C VAL A 28 1.12 21.94 24.97
N LEU A 29 0.86 22.98 24.17
CA LEU A 29 0.77 22.86 22.71
C LEU A 29 2.13 22.55 22.09
N VAL A 30 3.21 23.17 22.57
CA VAL A 30 4.57 22.92 22.10
C VAL A 30 5.00 21.50 22.47
N PHE A 31 4.87 21.11 23.74
CA PHE A 31 5.23 19.76 24.19
C PHE A 31 4.31 18.70 23.61
N GLY A 32 3.02 18.95 23.49
CA GLY A 32 2.07 18.05 22.84
C GLY A 32 2.35 17.90 21.35
N GLY A 33 2.66 19.00 20.65
CA GLY A 33 3.08 18.97 19.25
C GLY A 33 4.42 18.26 19.04
N LEU A 34 5.39 18.48 19.92
CA LEU A 34 6.71 17.84 19.86
C LEU A 34 6.61 16.34 20.20
N TYR A 35 5.84 15.99 21.24
CA TYR A 35 5.54 14.61 21.59
C TYR A 35 4.81 13.90 20.45
N TYR A 36 3.82 14.55 19.83
CA TYR A 36 3.13 14.03 18.66
C TYR A 36 4.10 13.85 17.47
N PHE A 37 5.04 14.77 17.25
CA PHE A 37 6.04 14.65 16.20
C PHE A 37 7.00 13.46 16.44
N VAL A 38 7.44 13.26 17.68
CA VAL A 38 8.38 12.16 18.05
C VAL A 38 7.68 10.80 18.07
N THR A 39 6.39 10.76 18.44
CA THR A 39 5.62 9.51 18.54
C THR A 39 4.90 9.12 17.25
N LYS A 40 4.98 9.93 16.19
CA LYS A 40 4.44 9.56 14.88
C LYS A 40 5.09 8.26 14.42
N PRO A 41 4.30 7.22 14.08
CA PRO A 41 4.86 6.04 13.44
C PRO A 41 5.49 6.46 12.09
N PRO A 42 6.72 6.03 11.78
CA PRO A 42 7.48 6.44 10.59
C PRO A 42 6.84 6.06 9.24
N SER A 43 5.67 5.44 9.24
CA SER A 43 4.99 4.88 8.06
C SER A 43 4.16 5.87 7.22
N LEU A 44 4.26 7.19 7.44
CA LEU A 44 3.41 8.20 6.78
C LEU A 44 4.17 9.24 5.94
N ASN A 45 5.46 9.07 5.67
CA ASN A 45 6.21 9.97 4.77
C ASN A 45 6.61 9.28 3.46
N PRO A 46 5.79 9.35 2.39
CA PRO A 46 6.14 8.84 1.07
C PRO A 46 7.31 9.59 0.39
N MET A 47 7.64 10.81 0.85
CA MET A 47 8.84 11.54 0.39
C MET A 47 10.12 11.16 1.16
N ALA A 48 10.00 10.54 2.35
CA ALA A 48 11.15 10.15 3.17
C ALA A 48 11.65 8.72 2.86
N ASP A 49 10.79 7.86 2.32
CA ASP A 49 11.13 6.46 2.04
C ASP A 49 11.05 6.17 0.54
N LYS A 50 12.15 6.45 -0.18
CA LYS A 50 12.29 6.14 -1.61
C LYS A 50 12.02 4.66 -1.91
N GLN A 51 12.40 3.78 -0.99
CA GLN A 51 12.23 2.34 -1.13
C GLN A 51 10.75 1.95 -1.01
N ALA A 52 9.99 2.58 -0.10
CA ALA A 52 8.54 2.38 -0.03
C ALA A 52 7.81 2.81 -1.32
N ALA A 53 8.21 3.95 -1.91
CA ALA A 53 7.64 4.40 -3.18
C ALA A 53 8.00 3.45 -4.34
N GLU A 54 9.23 2.95 -4.38
CA GLU A 54 9.67 1.96 -5.36
C GLU A 54 8.91 0.64 -5.19
N ALA A 55 8.72 0.16 -3.96
CA ALA A 55 7.96 -1.04 -3.66
C ALA A 55 6.49 -0.92 -4.11
N LEU A 56 5.87 0.24 -3.85
CA LEU A 56 4.52 0.52 -4.33
C LEU A 56 4.44 0.52 -5.85
N ALA A 57 5.37 1.21 -6.51
CA ALA A 57 5.43 1.26 -7.97
C ALA A 57 5.64 -0.14 -8.56
N MET A 58 6.48 -0.96 -7.91
CA MET A 58 6.71 -2.35 -8.31
C MET A 58 5.43 -3.17 -8.28
N VAL A 59 4.60 -3.05 -7.24
CA VAL A 59 3.29 -3.73 -7.18
C VAL A 59 2.34 -3.15 -8.22
N GLN A 60 2.19 -1.83 -8.30
CA GLN A 60 1.24 -1.20 -9.22
C GLN A 60 1.52 -1.50 -10.69
N THR A 61 2.80 -1.62 -11.06
CA THR A 61 3.25 -1.92 -12.43
C THR A 61 3.49 -3.40 -12.68
N HIS A 62 3.32 -4.25 -11.66
CA HIS A 62 3.42 -5.70 -11.82
C HIS A 62 2.34 -6.22 -12.76
N GLN A 63 2.65 -7.24 -13.54
CA GLN A 63 1.64 -7.86 -14.41
C GLN A 63 0.49 -8.43 -13.60
N ALA A 64 -0.71 -8.34 -14.17
CA ALA A 64 -1.92 -8.88 -13.58
C ALA A 64 -2.57 -9.90 -14.52
N ILE A 65 -3.40 -10.77 -13.96
CA ILE A 65 -4.16 -11.73 -14.76
C ILE A 65 -5.16 -10.97 -15.63
N GLY A 66 -5.03 -11.11 -16.96
CA GLY A 66 -5.92 -10.46 -17.92
C GLY A 66 -5.70 -8.95 -18.10
N PHE A 67 -4.71 -8.36 -17.42
CA PHE A 67 -4.42 -6.93 -17.50
C PHE A 67 -2.91 -6.67 -17.52
N PRO A 68 -2.45 -5.61 -18.22
CA PRO A 68 -1.05 -5.24 -18.25
C PRO A 68 -0.44 -4.97 -16.86
N THR A 69 -1.23 -4.39 -15.94
CA THR A 69 -0.77 -4.04 -14.60
C THR A 69 -1.83 -4.30 -13.52
N ILE A 70 -1.39 -4.53 -12.27
CA ILE A 70 -2.29 -4.66 -11.11
C ILE A 70 -3.13 -3.39 -10.93
N LEU A 71 -2.54 -2.21 -11.09
CA LEU A 71 -3.27 -0.95 -11.00
C LEU A 71 -4.42 -0.90 -12.02
N GLN A 72 -4.16 -1.35 -13.25
CA GLN A 72 -5.19 -1.40 -14.30
C GLN A 72 -6.26 -2.44 -14.01
N ALA A 73 -5.87 -3.63 -13.53
CA ALA A 73 -6.83 -4.66 -13.12
C ALA A 73 -7.79 -4.16 -12.04
N MET A 74 -7.28 -3.43 -11.05
CA MET A 74 -8.10 -2.89 -9.97
C MET A 74 -9.03 -1.77 -10.42
N ASN A 75 -8.55 -0.87 -11.27
CA ASN A 75 -9.39 0.18 -11.86
C ASN A 75 -10.51 -0.41 -12.71
N GLU A 76 -10.23 -1.42 -13.52
CA GLU A 76 -11.24 -2.06 -14.35
C GLU A 76 -12.23 -2.89 -13.50
N HIS A 77 -11.77 -3.55 -12.44
CA HIS A 77 -12.65 -4.23 -11.50
C HIS A 77 -13.68 -3.26 -10.88
N VAL A 78 -13.21 -2.10 -10.41
CA VAL A 78 -14.08 -1.04 -9.85
C VAL A 78 -15.05 -0.51 -10.92
N ARG A 79 -14.56 -0.26 -12.14
CA ARG A 79 -15.41 0.18 -13.26
C ARG A 79 -16.51 -0.84 -13.56
N SER A 80 -16.13 -2.11 -13.70
CA SER A 80 -17.05 -3.22 -13.99
C SER A 80 -18.14 -3.36 -12.92
N MET A 81 -17.80 -3.19 -11.63
CA MET A 81 -18.79 -3.19 -10.53
C MET A 81 -19.75 -2.00 -10.63
N LYS A 82 -19.22 -0.81 -10.91
CA LYS A 82 -20.03 0.41 -11.08
C LYS A 82 -20.99 0.31 -12.27
N ASP A 83 -20.54 -0.23 -13.40
CA ASP A 83 -21.36 -0.40 -14.60
C ASP A 83 -22.51 -1.40 -14.39
N ARG A 84 -22.32 -2.38 -13.49
CA ARG A 84 -23.37 -3.29 -13.01
C ARG A 84 -24.34 -2.65 -12.00
N GLY A 85 -24.16 -1.38 -11.65
CA GLY A 85 -24.95 -0.69 -10.64
C GLY A 85 -24.65 -1.11 -9.21
N GLN A 86 -23.52 -1.80 -8.97
CA GLN A 86 -23.10 -2.23 -7.63
C GLN A 86 -22.24 -1.15 -6.97
N GLY A 87 -22.47 -0.89 -5.68
CA GLY A 87 -21.61 -0.02 -4.89
C GLY A 87 -20.18 -0.57 -4.79
N VAL A 88 -19.19 0.26 -5.07
CA VAL A 88 -17.77 -0.11 -4.92
C VAL A 88 -16.97 1.10 -4.45
N ARG A 89 -16.04 0.85 -3.52
CA ARG A 89 -15.12 1.87 -2.98
C ARG A 89 -13.73 1.28 -2.90
N LEU A 90 -12.81 1.85 -3.68
CA LEU A 90 -11.39 1.56 -3.57
C LEU A 90 -10.79 2.45 -2.48
N GLY A 91 -10.18 1.82 -1.49
CA GLY A 91 -9.43 2.49 -0.43
C GLY A 91 -8.04 2.94 -0.90
N GLU A 92 -7.26 3.43 0.05
CA GLU A 92 -5.91 3.91 -0.21
C GLU A 92 -4.90 2.76 -0.30
N TRP A 93 -3.89 2.94 -1.15
CA TRP A 93 -2.70 2.10 -1.14
C TRP A 93 -1.87 2.42 0.10
N ARG A 94 -1.60 1.40 0.91
CA ARG A 94 -0.76 1.51 2.11
C ARG A 94 0.50 0.69 1.91
N VAL A 95 1.63 1.22 2.35
CA VAL A 95 2.92 0.55 2.28
C VAL A 95 3.49 0.45 3.68
N LYS A 96 3.96 -0.73 4.06
CA LYS A 96 4.60 -1.00 5.34
C LYS A 96 5.88 -1.78 5.10
N GLN A 97 7.02 -1.27 5.57
CA GLN A 97 8.24 -2.05 5.61
C GLN A 97 8.09 -3.17 6.65
N VAL A 98 8.38 -4.41 6.25
CA VAL A 98 8.32 -5.58 7.12
C VAL A 98 9.71 -5.87 7.67
N GLU A 99 10.68 -6.12 6.78
CA GLU A 99 12.03 -6.47 7.16
C GLU A 99 13.01 -6.22 6.01
N GLY A 100 14.04 -5.39 6.23
CA GLY A 100 15.04 -5.06 5.20
C GLY A 100 14.38 -4.58 3.90
N ASP A 101 14.63 -5.31 2.81
CA ASP A 101 14.09 -5.04 1.46
C ASP A 101 12.68 -5.61 1.21
N LEU A 102 12.01 -6.14 2.25
CA LEU A 102 10.65 -6.68 2.17
C LEU A 102 9.63 -5.62 2.59
N TYR A 103 8.77 -5.28 1.65
CA TYR A 103 7.67 -4.34 1.82
C TYR A 103 6.33 -5.03 1.64
N GLU A 104 5.36 -4.67 2.47
CA GLU A 104 3.98 -5.10 2.37
C GLU A 104 3.12 -3.96 1.85
N ILE A 105 2.44 -4.20 0.74
CA ILE A 105 1.54 -3.27 0.10
C ILE A 105 0.12 -3.78 0.35
N ARG A 106 -0.73 -2.94 0.90
CA ARG A 106 -2.12 -3.24 1.21
C ARG A 106 -3.05 -2.32 0.42
N LEU A 107 -4.13 -2.88 -0.07
CA LEU A 107 -5.22 -2.15 -0.72
C LEU A 107 -6.55 -2.68 -0.19
N GLN A 108 -7.35 -1.79 0.38
CA GLN A 108 -8.69 -2.14 0.84
C GLN A 108 -9.69 -1.88 -0.28
N LEU A 109 -10.54 -2.86 -0.58
CA LEU A 109 -11.65 -2.71 -1.51
C LEU A 109 -12.93 -3.04 -0.76
N ARG A 110 -13.91 -2.15 -0.85
CA ARG A 110 -15.25 -2.41 -0.33
C ARG A 110 -16.20 -2.55 -1.50
N ASP A 111 -16.79 -3.73 -1.66
CA ASP A 111 -17.74 -4.03 -2.72
C ASP A 111 -19.13 -4.35 -2.16
N GLN A 112 -20.15 -4.07 -2.96
CA GLN A 112 -21.52 -4.41 -2.66
C GLN A 112 -21.89 -5.65 -3.46
N SER A 113 -22.31 -6.69 -2.77
CA SER A 113 -22.85 -7.89 -3.39
C SER A 113 -24.18 -7.59 -4.09
N VAL A 114 -24.60 -8.50 -4.96
CA VAL A 114 -25.91 -8.48 -5.65
C VAL A 114 -27.09 -8.38 -4.66
N ASN A 115 -26.93 -8.88 -3.44
CA ASN A 115 -27.95 -8.84 -2.39
C ASN A 115 -27.93 -7.52 -1.58
N GLY A 116 -27.11 -6.55 -1.97
CA GLY A 116 -26.96 -5.26 -1.28
C GLY A 116 -26.06 -5.29 -0.04
N GLN A 117 -25.55 -6.45 0.35
CA GLN A 117 -24.59 -6.60 1.46
C GLN A 117 -23.21 -6.05 1.08
N TRP A 118 -22.57 -5.34 2.01
CA TRP A 118 -21.23 -4.81 1.83
C TRP A 118 -20.17 -5.78 2.32
N PHE A 119 -19.16 -6.04 1.49
CA PHE A 119 -18.00 -6.84 1.81
C PHE A 119 -16.74 -5.99 1.75
N GLU A 120 -15.83 -6.24 2.67
CA GLU A 120 -14.50 -5.63 2.68
C GLU A 120 -13.47 -6.71 2.32
N ARG A 121 -12.61 -6.40 1.35
CA ARG A 121 -11.55 -7.28 0.85
C ARG A 121 -10.23 -6.55 0.99
N GLU A 122 -9.29 -7.17 1.69
CA GLU A 122 -7.94 -6.67 1.78
C GLU A 122 -7.04 -7.43 0.79
N PHE A 123 -6.46 -6.68 -0.13
CA PHE A 123 -5.46 -7.17 -1.05
C PHE A 123 -4.09 -6.87 -0.44
N ILE A 124 -3.28 -7.90 -0.25
CA ILE A 124 -1.96 -7.79 0.36
C ILE A 124 -0.95 -8.38 -0.60
N TRP A 125 0.08 -7.61 -0.90
CA TRP A 125 1.24 -8.03 -1.69
C TRP A 125 2.52 -7.83 -0.90
N HIS A 126 3.46 -8.75 -1.09
CA HIS A 126 4.83 -8.62 -0.61
C HIS A 126 5.75 -8.30 -1.78
N ALA A 127 6.36 -7.11 -1.74
CA ALA A 127 7.37 -6.68 -2.67
C ALA A 127 8.76 -6.88 -2.06
N HIS A 128 9.57 -7.72 -2.70
CA HIS A 128 10.97 -7.92 -2.37
C HIS A 128 11.83 -7.03 -3.29
N LEU A 129 12.29 -5.88 -2.80
CA LEU A 129 13.08 -4.93 -3.61
C LEU A 129 14.39 -5.57 -4.11
N GLY A 130 15.12 -6.26 -3.24
CA GLY A 130 16.39 -6.90 -3.61
C GLY A 130 16.27 -8.01 -4.66
N LYS A 131 15.09 -8.66 -4.75
CA LYS A 131 14.82 -9.72 -5.74
C LYS A 131 13.94 -9.26 -6.91
N LYS A 132 13.49 -7.99 -6.90
CA LYS A 132 12.49 -7.42 -7.83
C LYS A 132 11.29 -8.34 -8.06
N LYS A 133 10.78 -8.93 -6.97
CA LYS A 133 9.69 -9.91 -7.01
C LYS A 133 8.51 -9.42 -6.20
N VAL A 134 7.31 -9.57 -6.76
CA VAL A 134 6.03 -9.33 -6.09
C VAL A 134 5.35 -10.67 -5.87
N ASN A 135 4.90 -10.94 -4.65
CA ASN A 135 4.13 -12.13 -4.30
C ASN A 135 2.77 -11.69 -3.73
N ALA A 136 1.72 -12.41 -4.06
CA ALA A 136 0.45 -12.26 -3.37
C ALA A 136 0.56 -12.83 -1.94
N ALA A 137 0.06 -12.08 -0.96
CA ALA A 137 0.05 -12.46 0.45
C ALA A 137 -1.38 -12.59 1.01
N SER A 138 -2.40 -12.26 0.21
CA SER A 138 -3.81 -12.53 0.53
C SER A 138 -4.53 -13.24 -0.61
N VAL A 139 -5.58 -13.99 -0.28
CA VAL A 139 -6.41 -14.72 -1.26
C VAL A 139 -6.96 -13.81 -2.37
N PRO A 140 -7.49 -12.60 -2.07
CA PRO A 140 -7.91 -11.68 -3.13
C PRO A 140 -6.76 -11.24 -4.05
N ALA A 141 -5.56 -11.02 -3.50
CA ALA A 141 -4.38 -10.63 -4.27
C ALA A 141 -3.87 -11.75 -5.18
N ASP A 142 -4.02 -13.00 -4.75
CA ASP A 142 -3.66 -14.19 -5.53
C ASP A 142 -4.51 -14.32 -6.79
N GLY A 143 -5.81 -13.99 -6.70
CA GLY A 143 -6.71 -13.97 -7.86
C GLY A 143 -6.40 -12.88 -8.90
N VAL A 144 -5.51 -11.93 -8.60
CA VAL A 144 -5.11 -10.84 -9.51
C VAL A 144 -3.67 -11.01 -9.99
N THR A 145 -2.81 -11.60 -9.17
CA THR A 145 -1.37 -11.73 -9.43
C THR A 145 -1.11 -13.03 -10.20
N PRO A 146 -0.45 -13.00 -11.37
CA PRO A 146 -0.09 -14.22 -12.07
C PRO A 146 0.82 -15.07 -11.18
N MET A 147 0.60 -16.39 -11.16
CA MET A 147 1.62 -17.29 -10.62
C MET A 147 2.91 -17.06 -11.41
N ALA A 148 4.02 -16.87 -10.71
CA ALA A 148 5.31 -16.70 -11.35
C ALA A 148 5.52 -17.87 -12.32
N PRO A 149 5.88 -17.63 -13.60
CA PRO A 149 6.27 -18.73 -14.47
C PRO A 149 7.42 -19.47 -13.79
N GLU A 150 7.35 -20.80 -13.74
CA GLU A 150 8.47 -21.66 -13.35
C GLU A 150 9.63 -21.44 -14.36
N SER A 151 10.33 -20.31 -14.28
CA SER A 151 11.50 -20.01 -15.12
C SER A 151 12.75 -20.80 -14.72
N ASP A 152 12.60 -21.84 -13.88
CA ASP A 152 13.69 -22.69 -13.39
C ASP A 152 13.35 -24.19 -13.45
N ARG A 153 12.43 -24.60 -14.33
CA ARG A 153 12.58 -25.94 -14.92
C ARG A 153 13.48 -25.78 -16.13
N PRO A 154 14.70 -26.37 -16.13
CA PRO A 154 15.33 -26.72 -17.39
C PRO A 154 14.24 -27.37 -18.24
N GLN A 155 14.03 -26.88 -19.45
CA GLN A 155 13.23 -27.60 -20.43
C GLN A 155 13.99 -28.89 -20.72
N THR A 156 13.82 -29.90 -19.86
CA THR A 156 14.25 -31.25 -20.16
C THR A 156 13.46 -31.60 -21.41
N PRO A 157 14.11 -31.88 -22.54
CA PRO A 157 13.40 -32.27 -23.75
C PRO A 157 12.43 -33.38 -23.36
N ALA A 158 11.16 -33.23 -23.74
CA ALA A 158 10.13 -34.22 -23.43
C ALA A 158 10.69 -35.61 -23.80
N PRO A 159 10.66 -36.60 -22.88
CA PRO A 159 11.11 -37.93 -23.23
C PRO A 159 10.28 -38.41 -24.43
N PRO A 160 10.91 -38.97 -25.47
CA PRO A 160 10.18 -39.43 -26.64
C PRO A 160 9.12 -40.43 -26.19
N LEU A 161 7.88 -40.19 -26.63
CA LEU A 161 6.74 -41.10 -26.41
C LEU A 161 7.15 -42.52 -26.80
N PRO A 162 6.95 -43.53 -25.93
CA PRO A 162 7.22 -44.91 -26.30
C PRO A 162 6.31 -45.30 -27.47
N GLY A 163 6.90 -45.48 -28.66
CA GLY A 163 6.18 -45.99 -29.85
C GLY A 163 6.09 -45.05 -31.06
N ALA A 164 6.75 -43.88 -31.05
CA ALA A 164 6.86 -43.10 -32.29
C ALA A 164 7.80 -43.82 -33.29
N PRO A 165 7.37 -44.11 -34.53
CA PRO A 165 8.25 -44.70 -35.54
C PRO A 165 9.41 -43.74 -35.84
N PRO A 166 10.64 -44.25 -36.05
CA PRO A 166 11.78 -43.41 -36.36
C PRO A 166 11.51 -42.64 -37.66
N MET A 167 11.63 -41.32 -37.62
CA MET A 167 11.61 -40.51 -38.83
C MET A 167 12.77 -40.93 -39.75
N PRO A 168 12.54 -41.05 -41.07
CA PRO A 168 13.60 -41.39 -42.00
C PRO A 168 14.66 -40.26 -42.00
N PRO A 169 15.96 -40.60 -42.14
CA PRO A 169 17.00 -39.59 -42.21
C PRO A 169 16.80 -38.74 -43.46
N MET A 170 16.63 -37.43 -43.28
CA MET A 170 16.69 -36.49 -44.39
C MET A 170 18.10 -36.53 -44.99
N SER A 171 18.22 -37.13 -46.16
CA SER A 171 19.40 -37.02 -47.02
C SER A 171 19.60 -35.55 -47.39
N GLY A 172 20.76 -35.01 -47.03
CA GLY A 172 21.17 -33.63 -47.28
C GLY A 172 21.21 -33.26 -48.77
N PRO A 173 21.32 -31.96 -49.07
CA PRO A 173 21.29 -31.48 -50.45
C PRO A 173 22.60 -31.85 -51.17
N PRO A 174 22.56 -32.24 -52.45
CA PRO A 174 23.79 -32.35 -53.22
C PRO A 174 24.24 -30.94 -53.57
N GLY A 175 25.45 -30.57 -53.15
CA GLY A 175 26.18 -29.52 -53.83
C GLY A 175 26.66 -30.05 -55.17
N VAL A 176 26.28 -29.39 -56.27
CA VAL A 176 27.16 -28.65 -57.21
C VAL A 176 26.28 -27.66 -57.97
#